data_AF-A0A6J5DXH2-F1
#
_entry.id   AF-A0A6J5DXH2-F1
#
_cell.length_a   1.000
_cell.length_b   1.000
_cell.length_c   1.000
_cell.angle_alpha   90.00
_cell.angle_beta   90.00
_cell.angle_gamma   90.00
#
_symmetry.space_group_name_H-M   'P 1'
#
loop_
_entity.id
_entity.type
_entity.pdbx_description
1 polymer ?
#
loop_
_entity_poly.entity_id
_entity_poly.type
_entity_poly.pdbx_seq_one_letter_code
_entity_poly.pdbx_strand_id
1 'polypeptide(L)'
;MSAPVDDVRAAALANAQAALAQAPGDAQAWHRLGMVWEEDHVFEAAVDCYRRATELDPHADGSYNNLGNCLNVLGRLADAQAAWRTAIELMPQSASYYRNLVQFTTLAADDPCFVSLEKQVAQSATWSADRQADLYFAYGQSLKGIGEPVRGFECLVRANTLYRSLTRYDEAAMLGLLEQVAGAFTADLLQAKRGLGDPSATPVFVFGMPRSGTTLVEQILASHPDVFGAGESDAFAQCLVQAIAPGTGGLALDGLAAATPESLCALGAAYRQRMARKAQGGTYARIVDKYLYNFINAGFIHLALPNARLIHVRRDPVDTCLSVFARCFHDVPFSYDLGELGRFYRAYDALVAHWHATLPPGALLEVRYEHLVEDFDAQVRRMLAHCGLDWNDRCAVFHETRRQVTTASAAQVRRPLYRDALRPWRPDADMLRPLLDGLGPVLAADAGY
;
A
#
# COMPACT_ATOMS: atom_id res chain seq x y z
N MET A 1 3.01 -27.39 -16.11
CA MET A 1 1.79 -26.61 -16.33
C MET A 1 1.11 -26.45 -14.98
N SER A 2 1.27 -25.29 -14.32
CA SER A 2 0.50 -25.00 -13.12
C SER A 2 -0.96 -24.81 -13.52
N ALA A 3 -1.90 -25.37 -12.77
CA ALA A 3 -3.30 -25.03 -12.94
C ALA A 3 -3.46 -23.50 -12.81
N PRO A 4 -4.38 -22.86 -13.54
CA PRO A 4 -4.68 -21.45 -13.35
C PRO A 4 -4.95 -21.18 -11.86
N VAL A 5 -4.52 -20.04 -11.32
CA VAL A 5 -4.69 -19.68 -9.90
C VAL A 5 -6.16 -19.79 -9.47
N ASP A 6 -7.09 -19.48 -10.37
CA ASP A 6 -8.54 -19.60 -10.15
C ASP A 6 -9.01 -21.05 -9.93
N ASP A 7 -8.34 -22.04 -10.54
CA ASP A 7 -8.67 -23.47 -10.45
C ASP A 7 -8.18 -24.08 -9.13
N VAL A 8 -7.01 -23.64 -8.65
CA VAL A 8 -6.48 -24.03 -7.33
C VAL A 8 -7.36 -23.47 -6.20
N ARG A 9 -7.85 -22.24 -6.35
CA ARG A 9 -8.73 -21.57 -5.37
C ARG A 9 -10.11 -22.21 -5.29
N ALA A 10 -10.73 -22.49 -6.44
CA ALA A 10 -12.01 -23.19 -6.49
C ALA A 10 -11.92 -24.58 -5.84
N ALA A 11 -10.82 -25.30 -6.08
CA ALA A 11 -10.55 -26.58 -5.41
C ALA A 11 -10.35 -26.43 -3.89
N ALA A 12 -9.65 -25.39 -3.42
CA ALA A 12 -9.46 -25.12 -1.99
C ALA A 12 -10.78 -24.84 -1.28
N LEU A 13 -11.65 -24.02 -1.88
CA LEU A 13 -13.00 -23.74 -1.36
C LEU A 13 -13.84 -25.02 -1.28
N ALA A 14 -13.89 -25.79 -2.36
CA ALA A 14 -14.66 -27.03 -2.43
C ALA A 14 -14.16 -28.07 -1.42
N ASN A 15 -12.84 -28.19 -1.25
CA ASN A 15 -12.23 -29.11 -0.28
C ASN A 15 -12.56 -28.70 1.16
N ALA A 16 -12.48 -27.41 1.49
CA ALA A 16 -12.82 -26.92 2.82
C ALA A 16 -14.32 -27.14 3.14
N GLN A 17 -15.21 -26.86 2.17
CA GLN A 17 -16.64 -27.10 2.32
C GLN A 17 -16.98 -28.59 2.46
N ALA A 18 -16.34 -29.46 1.67
CA ALA A 18 -16.54 -30.91 1.75
C ALA A 18 -16.07 -31.48 3.10
N ALA A 19 -14.94 -30.98 3.64
CA ALA A 19 -14.47 -31.36 4.97
C ALA A 19 -15.49 -30.98 6.06
N LEU A 20 -16.04 -29.76 5.98
CA LEU A 20 -17.06 -29.28 6.92
C LEU A 20 -18.41 -30.01 6.79
N ALA A 21 -18.77 -30.47 5.59
CA ALA A 21 -19.96 -31.30 5.40
C ALA A 21 -19.84 -32.67 6.10
N GLN A 22 -18.64 -33.23 6.20
CA GLN A 22 -18.37 -34.49 6.87
C GLN A 22 -18.13 -34.31 8.38
N ALA A 23 -17.47 -33.23 8.78
CA ALA A 23 -17.12 -32.93 10.16
C ALA A 23 -17.31 -31.43 10.47
N PRO A 24 -18.53 -30.99 10.82
CA PRO A 24 -18.82 -29.58 11.15
C PRO A 24 -18.06 -29.04 12.38
N GLY A 25 -17.49 -29.93 13.19
CA GLY A 25 -16.67 -29.61 14.37
C GLY A 25 -15.16 -29.56 14.12
N ASP A 26 -14.69 -29.69 12.87
CA ASP A 26 -13.26 -29.58 12.54
C ASP A 26 -12.83 -28.10 12.52
N ALA A 27 -12.18 -27.65 13.60
CA ALA A 27 -11.66 -26.29 13.75
C ALA A 27 -10.68 -25.91 12.62
N GLN A 28 -9.85 -26.85 12.17
CA GLN A 28 -8.86 -26.59 11.11
C GLN A 28 -9.53 -26.44 9.74
N ALA A 29 -10.62 -27.17 9.48
CA ALA A 29 -11.41 -26.98 8.27
C ALA A 29 -12.07 -25.59 8.24
N TRP A 30 -12.60 -25.11 9.37
CA TRP A 30 -13.10 -23.73 9.49
C TRP A 30 -11.99 -22.69 9.28
N HIS A 31 -10.82 -22.88 9.87
CA HIS A 31 -9.66 -22.00 9.65
C HIS A 31 -9.30 -21.91 8.16
N ARG A 32 -9.17 -23.06 7.48
CA ARG A 32 -8.85 -23.11 6.04
C ARG A 32 -9.93 -22.45 5.18
N LEU A 33 -11.21 -22.63 5.52
CA LEU A 33 -12.29 -21.93 4.83
C LEU A 33 -12.18 -20.41 5.02
N GLY A 34 -11.84 -19.96 6.24
CA GLY A 34 -11.56 -18.56 6.54
C GLY A 34 -10.45 -17.98 5.68
N MET A 35 -9.34 -18.71 5.50
CA MET A 35 -8.23 -18.28 4.63
C MET A 35 -8.67 -18.09 3.18
N VAL A 36 -9.49 -19.01 2.64
CA VAL A 36 -10.01 -18.89 1.27
C VAL A 36 -10.86 -17.63 1.13
N TRP A 37 -11.77 -17.37 2.09
CA TRP A 37 -12.58 -16.16 2.06
C TRP A 37 -11.77 -14.87 2.24
N GLU A 38 -10.71 -14.90 3.04
CA GLU A 38 -9.79 -13.79 3.22
C GLU A 38 -9.03 -13.47 1.93
N GLU A 39 -8.52 -14.49 1.23
CA GLU A 39 -7.89 -14.35 -0.09
C GLU A 39 -8.84 -13.78 -1.15
N ASP A 40 -10.13 -14.13 -1.06
CA ASP A 40 -11.19 -13.59 -1.91
C ASP A 40 -11.73 -12.23 -1.44
N HIS A 41 -11.14 -11.64 -0.40
CA HIS A 41 -11.54 -10.36 0.21
C HIS A 41 -12.98 -10.33 0.73
N VAL A 42 -13.55 -11.51 1.03
CA VAL A 42 -14.87 -11.69 1.67
C VAL A 42 -14.70 -11.74 3.19
N PHE A 43 -14.23 -10.62 3.75
CA PHE A 43 -13.74 -10.56 5.14
C PHE A 43 -14.79 -10.88 6.22
N GLU A 44 -16.09 -10.59 6.01
CA GLU A 44 -17.12 -10.97 7.00
C GLU A 44 -17.28 -12.49 7.07
N ALA A 45 -17.28 -13.18 5.94
CA ALA A 45 -17.33 -14.65 5.91
C ALA A 45 -16.06 -15.26 6.52
N ALA A 46 -14.90 -14.65 6.28
CA ALA A 46 -13.65 -15.06 6.92
C ALA A 46 -13.71 -14.90 8.46
N VAL A 47 -14.24 -13.78 8.96
CA VAL A 47 -14.46 -13.55 10.41
C VAL A 47 -15.34 -14.64 11.02
N ASP A 48 -16.46 -14.99 10.39
CA ASP A 48 -17.35 -16.03 10.90
C ASP A 48 -16.65 -17.39 10.96
N CYS A 49 -15.86 -17.72 9.94
CA CYS A 49 -15.07 -18.95 9.90
C CYS A 49 -14.01 -18.98 11.00
N TYR A 50 -13.24 -17.90 11.18
CA TYR A 50 -12.20 -17.85 12.21
C TYR A 50 -12.79 -17.85 13.62
N ARG A 51 -13.91 -17.16 13.86
CA ARG A 51 -14.64 -17.25 15.14
C ARG A 51 -15.05 -18.69 15.42
N ARG A 52 -15.62 -19.38 14.44
CA ARG A 52 -16.02 -20.77 14.60
C ARG A 52 -14.83 -21.68 14.89
N ALA A 53 -13.70 -21.46 14.23
CA ALA A 53 -12.46 -22.18 14.51
C ALA A 53 -12.00 -21.97 15.97
N THR A 54 -12.02 -20.72 16.47
CA THR A 54 -11.61 -20.41 17.86
C THR A 54 -12.61 -20.90 18.93
N GLU A 55 -13.89 -21.03 18.60
CA GLU A 55 -14.89 -21.65 19.48
C GLU A 55 -14.68 -23.16 19.63
N LEU A 56 -14.30 -23.83 18.54
CA LEU A 56 -14.04 -25.27 18.51
C LEU A 56 -12.67 -25.64 19.08
N ASP A 57 -11.68 -24.79 18.86
CA ASP A 57 -10.33 -24.90 19.43
C ASP A 57 -9.87 -23.55 20.02
N PRO A 58 -10.03 -23.36 21.34
CA PRO A 58 -9.55 -22.16 22.03
C PRO A 58 -8.03 -21.95 22.02
N HIS A 59 -7.24 -22.93 21.55
CA HIS A 59 -5.79 -22.84 21.45
C HIS A 59 -5.27 -22.57 20.02
N ALA A 60 -6.17 -22.34 19.06
CA ALA A 60 -5.81 -22.05 17.67
C ALA A 60 -5.32 -20.59 17.49
N ASP A 61 -4.08 -20.32 17.88
CA ASP A 61 -3.42 -19.00 17.83
C ASP A 61 -3.47 -18.37 16.42
N GLY A 62 -3.23 -19.17 15.37
CA GLY A 62 -3.33 -18.72 13.97
C GLY A 62 -4.72 -18.21 13.59
N SER A 63 -5.79 -18.82 14.12
CA SER A 63 -7.16 -18.37 13.88
C SER A 63 -7.45 -17.04 14.57
N TYR A 64 -6.96 -16.85 15.80
CA TYR A 64 -7.08 -15.56 16.48
C TYR A 64 -6.32 -14.45 15.75
N ASN A 65 -5.12 -14.73 15.24
CA ASN A 65 -4.36 -13.74 14.48
C ASN A 65 -5.09 -13.32 13.19
N ASN A 66 -5.57 -14.30 12.40
CA ASN A 66 -6.25 -13.99 11.14
C ASN A 66 -7.64 -13.37 11.36
N LEU A 67 -8.33 -13.75 12.44
CA LEU A 67 -9.52 -13.05 12.92
C LEU A 67 -9.22 -11.56 13.17
N GLY A 68 -8.13 -11.27 13.89
CA GLY A 68 -7.68 -9.90 14.13
C GLY A 68 -7.40 -9.13 12.84
N ASN A 69 -6.72 -9.75 11.87
CA ASN A 69 -6.45 -9.15 10.57
C ASN A 69 -7.73 -8.80 9.81
N CYS A 70 -8.69 -9.72 9.73
CA CYS A 70 -9.96 -9.49 9.04
C CYS A 70 -10.80 -8.42 9.75
N LEU A 71 -10.88 -8.46 11.08
CA LEU A 71 -11.58 -7.43 11.89
C LEU A 71 -10.97 -6.04 11.68
N ASN A 72 -9.64 -5.94 11.57
CA ASN A 72 -8.96 -4.69 11.28
C ASN A 72 -9.31 -4.16 9.87
N VAL A 73 -9.34 -5.01 8.84
CA VAL A 73 -9.76 -4.61 7.49
C VAL A 73 -11.20 -4.09 7.48
N LEU A 74 -12.08 -4.71 8.28
CA LEU A 74 -13.47 -4.28 8.47
C LEU A 74 -13.63 -3.03 9.37
N GLY A 75 -12.54 -2.56 9.99
CA GLY A 75 -12.55 -1.39 10.89
C GLY A 75 -13.01 -1.67 12.31
N ARG A 76 -13.13 -2.94 12.72
CA ARG A 76 -13.48 -3.39 14.08
C ARG A 76 -12.21 -3.49 14.95
N LEU A 77 -11.55 -2.35 15.16
CA LEU A 77 -10.19 -2.32 15.72
C LEU A 77 -10.08 -2.86 17.15
N ALA A 78 -11.05 -2.60 18.03
CA ALA A 78 -11.02 -3.09 19.40
C ALA A 78 -11.06 -4.63 19.45
N ASP A 79 -11.96 -5.24 18.65
CA ASP A 79 -12.06 -6.70 18.54
C ASP A 79 -10.78 -7.29 17.92
N ALA A 80 -10.18 -6.60 16.94
CA ALA A 80 -8.93 -7.02 16.34
C ALA A 80 -7.77 -7.05 17.36
N GLN A 81 -7.65 -6.01 18.18
CA GLN A 81 -6.64 -5.94 19.25
C GLN A 81 -6.83 -7.06 20.27
N ALA A 82 -8.06 -7.35 20.68
CA ALA A 82 -8.34 -8.47 21.58
C ALA A 82 -7.89 -9.81 20.99
N ALA A 83 -8.23 -10.06 19.71
CA ALA A 83 -7.84 -11.29 19.03
C ALA A 83 -6.31 -11.45 18.89
N TRP A 84 -5.59 -10.39 18.51
CA TRP A 84 -4.12 -10.44 18.44
C TRP A 84 -3.47 -10.65 19.82
N ARG A 85 -4.03 -10.06 20.88
CA ARG A 85 -3.53 -10.30 22.26
C ARG A 85 -3.69 -11.76 22.65
N THR A 86 -4.85 -12.37 22.40
CA THR A 86 -5.05 -13.81 22.63
C THR A 86 -4.07 -14.66 21.81
N ALA A 87 -3.83 -14.32 20.54
CA ALA A 87 -2.84 -15.03 19.72
C ALA A 87 -1.42 -14.94 20.31
N ILE A 88 -1.02 -13.77 20.83
CA ILE A 88 0.28 -13.55 21.49
C ILE A 88 0.38 -14.34 22.80
N GLU A 89 -0.68 -14.40 23.59
CA GLU A 89 -0.72 -15.19 24.83
C GLU A 89 -0.54 -16.69 24.56
N LEU A 90 -1.16 -17.20 23.50
CA LEU A 90 -1.08 -18.61 23.09
C LEU A 90 0.28 -18.97 22.48
N MET A 91 0.83 -18.10 21.63
CA MET A 91 2.09 -18.35 20.90
C MET A 91 3.03 -17.14 20.95
N PRO A 92 3.67 -16.89 22.12
CA PRO A 92 4.46 -15.68 22.34
C PRO A 92 5.73 -15.61 21.49
N GLN A 93 6.15 -16.69 20.82
CA GLN A 93 7.31 -16.69 19.92
C GLN A 93 6.96 -16.25 18.48
N SER A 94 5.68 -16.00 18.18
CA SER A 94 5.25 -15.54 16.85
C SER A 94 5.44 -14.02 16.70
N ALA A 95 6.58 -13.63 16.10
CA ALA A 95 6.96 -12.21 15.93
C ALA A 95 5.93 -11.41 15.10
N SER A 96 5.30 -12.05 14.11
CA SER A 96 4.29 -11.42 13.25
C SER A 96 3.04 -10.99 14.03
N TYR A 97 2.68 -11.69 15.11
CA TYR A 97 1.50 -11.32 15.92
C TYR A 97 1.73 -10.00 16.65
N TYR A 98 2.94 -9.78 17.19
CA TYR A 98 3.30 -8.49 17.77
C TYR A 98 3.29 -7.38 16.73
N ARG A 99 3.81 -7.62 15.51
CA ARG A 99 3.77 -6.61 14.43
C ARG A 99 2.34 -6.16 14.11
N ASN A 100 1.41 -7.11 14.01
CA ASN A 100 0.00 -6.79 13.74
C ASN A 100 -0.59 -5.93 14.88
N LEU A 101 -0.33 -6.29 16.14
CA LEU A 101 -0.82 -5.53 17.29
C LEU A 101 -0.26 -4.09 17.35
N VAL A 102 1.07 -3.94 17.29
CA VAL A 102 1.76 -2.66 17.53
C VAL A 102 1.62 -1.69 16.36
N GLN A 103 1.24 -2.18 15.17
CA GLN A 103 0.88 -1.33 14.05
C GLN A 103 -0.31 -0.41 14.39
N PHE A 104 -1.24 -0.89 15.21
CA PHE A 104 -2.50 -0.22 15.52
C PHE A 104 -2.71 0.07 17.01
N THR A 105 -1.72 -0.26 17.85
CA THR A 105 -1.81 -0.13 19.31
C THR A 105 -0.50 0.44 19.86
N THR A 106 -0.60 1.46 20.70
CA THR A 106 0.52 1.93 21.52
C THR A 106 0.51 1.17 22.83
N LEU A 107 1.58 0.42 23.11
CA LEU A 107 1.71 -0.36 24.33
C LEU A 107 2.38 0.49 25.43
N ALA A 108 1.90 0.36 26.66
CA ALA A 108 2.58 0.88 27.84
C ALA A 108 3.73 -0.07 28.25
N ALA A 109 4.66 0.41 29.07
CA ALA A 109 5.81 -0.38 29.50
C ALA A 109 5.43 -1.61 30.35
N ASP A 110 4.32 -1.53 31.07
CA ASP A 110 3.75 -2.61 31.89
C ASP A 110 2.73 -3.47 31.15
N ASP A 111 2.48 -3.20 29.86
CA ASP A 111 1.58 -4.02 29.05
C ASP A 111 2.14 -5.46 28.91
N PRO A 112 1.35 -6.51 29.21
CA PRO A 112 1.82 -7.90 29.11
C PRO A 112 2.40 -8.26 27.74
N CYS A 113 1.85 -7.70 26.65
CA CYS A 113 2.39 -7.91 25.31
C CYS A 113 3.74 -7.21 25.12
N PHE A 114 3.96 -6.04 25.72
CA PHE A 114 5.26 -5.37 25.68
C PHE A 114 6.32 -6.15 26.46
N VAL A 115 5.99 -6.58 27.68
CA VAL A 115 6.88 -7.40 28.53
C VAL A 115 7.23 -8.71 27.82
N SER A 116 6.27 -9.37 27.20
CA SER A 116 6.51 -10.59 26.42
C SER A 116 7.39 -10.32 25.20
N LEU A 117 7.14 -9.24 24.46
CA LEU A 117 7.92 -8.82 23.29
C LEU A 117 9.39 -8.57 23.67
N GLU A 118 9.64 -7.82 24.75
CA GLU A 118 10.99 -7.55 25.25
C GLU A 118 11.72 -8.84 25.63
N LYS A 119 11.03 -9.77 26.31
CA LYS A 119 11.58 -11.10 26.62
C LYS A 119 11.95 -11.88 25.36
N GLN A 120 11.11 -11.85 24.32
CA GLN A 120 11.42 -12.52 23.06
C GLN A 120 12.65 -11.92 22.39
N VAL A 121 12.80 -10.58 22.39
CA VAL A 121 13.96 -9.91 21.79
C VAL A 121 15.26 -10.35 22.48
N ALA A 122 15.24 -10.47 23.81
CA ALA A 122 16.39 -10.97 24.55
C ALA A 122 16.76 -12.44 24.22
N GLN A 123 15.82 -13.21 23.66
CA GLN A 123 15.97 -14.64 23.36
C GLN A 123 16.07 -14.94 21.85
N SER A 124 16.01 -13.91 21.00
CA SER A 124 15.88 -14.09 19.54
C SER A 124 17.21 -14.33 18.82
N ALA A 125 18.35 -14.35 19.52
CA ALA A 125 19.67 -14.44 18.89
C ALA A 125 19.87 -15.68 17.99
N THR A 126 19.18 -16.78 18.31
CA THR A 126 19.24 -18.05 17.55
C THR A 126 18.09 -18.21 16.55
N TRP A 127 17.18 -17.24 16.46
CA TRP A 127 16.05 -17.32 15.52
C TRP A 127 16.51 -17.06 14.09
N SER A 128 15.69 -17.45 13.12
CA SER A 128 15.93 -17.09 11.71
C SER A 128 15.88 -15.57 11.51
N ALA A 129 16.61 -15.07 10.51
CA ALA A 129 16.77 -13.63 10.28
C ALA A 129 15.44 -12.91 10.04
N ASP A 130 14.48 -13.56 9.35
CA ASP A 130 13.14 -13.05 9.10
C ASP A 130 12.34 -12.86 10.40
N ARG A 131 12.39 -13.85 11.30
CA ARG A 131 11.72 -13.78 12.61
C ARG A 131 12.36 -12.75 13.53
N GLN A 132 13.69 -12.62 13.49
CA GLN A 132 14.40 -11.56 14.22
C GLN A 132 14.00 -10.18 13.69
N ALA A 133 13.96 -10.00 12.37
CA ALA A 133 13.58 -8.74 11.75
C ALA A 133 12.16 -8.32 12.17
N ASP A 134 11.19 -9.24 12.08
CA ASP A 134 9.82 -9.00 12.51
C ASP A 134 9.71 -8.53 13.95
N LEU A 135 10.50 -9.15 14.83
CA LEU A 135 10.51 -8.84 16.25
C LEU A 135 11.12 -7.46 16.53
N TYR A 136 12.21 -7.11 15.85
CA TYR A 136 12.82 -5.78 15.97
C TYR A 136 11.94 -4.67 15.39
N PHE A 137 11.17 -4.93 14.32
CA PHE A 137 10.15 -3.99 13.85
C PHE A 137 9.09 -3.75 14.92
N ALA A 138 8.56 -4.81 15.52
CA ALA A 138 7.52 -4.69 16.54
C ALA A 138 8.03 -3.97 17.79
N TYR A 139 9.22 -4.33 18.27
CA TYR A 139 9.82 -3.74 19.46
C TYR A 139 10.22 -2.28 19.23
N GLY A 140 10.87 -1.99 18.09
CA GLY A 140 11.24 -0.62 17.71
C GLY A 140 10.04 0.32 17.65
N GLN A 141 8.91 -0.15 17.10
CA GLN A 141 7.68 0.64 17.07
C GLN A 141 7.09 0.85 18.49
N SER A 142 7.19 -0.16 19.37
CA SER A 142 6.67 -0.08 20.73
C SER A 142 7.48 0.85 21.64
N LEU A 143 8.81 0.89 21.46
CA LEU A 143 9.73 1.75 22.21
C LEU A 143 9.40 3.25 22.08
N LYS A 144 8.89 3.66 20.91
CA LYS A 144 8.41 5.04 20.72
C LYS A 144 7.27 5.40 21.68
N GLY A 145 6.37 4.45 21.95
CA GLY A 145 5.20 4.64 22.83
C GLY A 145 5.57 4.89 24.29
N ILE A 146 6.71 4.38 24.74
CA ILE A 146 7.21 4.51 26.10
C ILE A 146 8.29 5.59 26.27
N GLY A 147 8.47 6.45 25.26
CA GLY A 147 9.39 7.58 25.32
C GLY A 147 10.85 7.25 24.97
N GLU A 148 11.11 6.14 24.28
CA GLU A 148 12.46 5.72 23.89
C GLU A 148 12.69 5.69 22.36
N PRO A 149 12.51 6.81 21.66
CA PRO A 149 12.51 6.82 20.20
C PRO A 149 13.89 6.52 19.58
N VAL A 150 14.99 6.86 20.25
CA VAL A 150 16.36 6.57 19.77
C VAL A 150 16.60 5.05 19.73
N ARG A 151 16.39 4.36 20.86
CA ARG A 151 16.45 2.89 20.92
C ARG A 151 15.46 2.24 19.95
N GLY A 152 14.28 2.85 19.80
CA GLY A 152 13.29 2.44 18.80
C GLY A 152 13.85 2.45 17.38
N PHE A 153 14.52 3.54 17.00
CA PHE A 153 15.14 3.68 15.68
C PHE A 153 16.33 2.73 15.47
N GLU A 154 17.16 2.51 16.48
CA GLU A 154 18.22 1.48 16.43
C GLU A 154 17.66 0.07 16.16
N CYS A 155 16.51 -0.26 16.75
CA CYS A 155 15.82 -1.51 16.46
C CYS A 155 15.33 -1.57 15.01
N LEU A 156 14.78 -0.46 14.49
CA LEU A 156 14.39 -0.37 13.07
C LEU A 156 15.60 -0.55 12.15
N VAL A 157 16.76 0.04 12.45
CA VAL A 157 17.99 -0.17 11.67
C VAL A 157 18.36 -1.65 11.62
N ARG A 158 18.38 -2.35 12.77
CA ARG A 158 18.66 -3.79 12.83
C ARG A 158 17.66 -4.62 12.04
N ALA A 159 16.37 -4.31 12.18
CA ALA A 159 15.31 -5.00 11.47
C ALA A 159 15.45 -4.87 9.94
N ASN A 160 15.69 -3.64 9.48
CA ASN A 160 15.87 -3.33 8.07
C ASN A 160 17.14 -3.99 7.51
N THR A 161 18.27 -3.97 8.24
CA THR A 161 19.49 -4.69 7.82
C THR A 161 19.25 -6.19 7.62
N LEU A 162 18.51 -6.83 8.54
CA LEU A 162 18.17 -8.24 8.42
C LEU A 162 17.29 -8.50 7.19
N TYR A 163 16.22 -7.72 6.98
CA TYR A 163 15.38 -7.91 5.79
C TYR A 163 16.09 -7.56 4.48
N ARG A 164 16.98 -6.56 4.47
CA ARG A 164 17.78 -6.25 3.29
C ARG A 164 18.61 -7.46 2.85
N SER A 165 19.16 -8.22 3.80
CA SER A 165 19.93 -9.46 3.51
C SER A 165 19.08 -10.59 2.93
N LEU A 166 17.77 -10.57 3.18
CA LEU A 166 16.80 -11.57 2.68
C LEU A 166 16.14 -11.13 1.36
N THR A 167 16.26 -9.84 1.02
CA THR A 167 15.57 -9.23 -0.12
C THR A 167 16.45 -9.27 -1.37
N ARG A 168 15.90 -9.85 -2.44
CA ARG A 168 16.49 -9.76 -3.78
C ARG A 168 16.08 -8.43 -4.43
N TYR A 169 16.99 -7.46 -4.43
CA TYR A 169 16.80 -6.14 -5.02
C TYR A 169 18.04 -5.70 -5.78
N ASP A 170 17.84 -5.29 -7.04
CA ASP A 170 18.86 -4.68 -7.88
C ASP A 170 18.54 -3.19 -8.02
N GLU A 171 19.24 -2.38 -7.23
CA GLU A 171 19.07 -0.93 -7.22
C GLU A 171 19.41 -0.33 -8.59
N ALA A 172 20.53 -0.73 -9.20
CA ALA A 172 20.98 -0.17 -10.46
C ALA A 172 19.98 -0.43 -11.59
N ALA A 173 19.42 -1.65 -11.65
CA ALA A 173 18.39 -1.97 -12.62
C ALA A 173 17.11 -1.15 -12.41
N MET A 174 16.68 -0.96 -11.15
CA MET A 174 15.48 -0.17 -10.85
C MET A 174 15.67 1.31 -11.18
N LEU A 175 16.79 1.92 -10.77
CA LEU A 175 17.08 3.32 -11.08
C LEU A 175 17.23 3.53 -12.60
N GLY A 176 17.91 2.61 -13.29
CA GLY A 176 18.04 2.62 -14.74
C GLY A 176 16.69 2.50 -15.46
N LEU A 177 15.75 1.70 -14.95
CA LEU A 177 14.39 1.63 -15.48
C LEU A 177 13.67 2.99 -15.37
N LEU A 178 13.76 3.69 -14.24
CA LEU A 178 13.11 4.99 -14.06
C LEU A 178 13.65 6.03 -15.06
N GLU A 179 14.96 6.04 -15.28
CA GLU A 179 15.62 6.90 -16.26
C GLU A 179 15.19 6.54 -17.71
N GLN A 180 15.16 5.25 -18.05
CA GLN A 180 14.72 4.78 -19.36
C GLN A 180 13.26 5.15 -19.66
N VAL A 181 12.39 5.03 -18.66
CA VAL A 181 10.97 5.43 -18.79
C VAL A 181 10.89 6.94 -19.07
N ALA A 182 11.60 7.78 -18.31
CA ALA A 182 11.63 9.22 -18.58
C ALA A 182 12.13 9.53 -20.00
N GLY A 183 13.22 8.87 -20.43
CA GLY A 183 13.78 9.04 -21.77
C GLY A 183 12.85 8.60 -22.92
N ALA A 184 12.07 7.54 -22.70
CA ALA A 184 11.16 6.99 -23.71
C ALA A 184 9.92 7.88 -23.92
N PHE A 185 9.41 8.53 -22.87
CA PHE A 185 8.17 9.31 -22.93
C PHE A 185 8.44 10.81 -23.03
N THR A 186 8.83 11.28 -24.22
CA THR A 186 9.03 12.71 -24.48
C THR A 186 7.71 13.46 -24.70
N ALA A 187 7.71 14.78 -24.52
CA ALA A 187 6.55 15.63 -24.83
C ALA A 187 6.10 15.49 -26.29
N ASP A 188 7.05 15.41 -27.23
CA ASP A 188 6.76 15.22 -28.66
C ASP A 188 6.06 13.89 -28.92
N LEU A 189 6.51 12.80 -28.29
CA LEU A 189 5.88 11.50 -28.43
C LEU A 189 4.45 11.51 -27.88
N LEU A 190 4.25 12.05 -26.68
CA LEU A 190 2.94 12.14 -26.04
C LEU A 190 1.97 12.98 -26.87
N GLN A 191 2.46 14.08 -27.44
CA GLN A 191 1.68 14.94 -28.32
C GLN A 191 1.37 14.25 -29.67
N ALA A 192 2.32 13.53 -30.26
CA ALA A 192 2.13 12.80 -31.52
C ALA A 192 1.11 11.66 -31.40
N LYS A 193 1.01 11.04 -30.22
CA LYS A 193 0.07 9.95 -29.92
C LYS A 193 -1.15 10.38 -29.10
N ARG A 194 -1.42 11.69 -29.03
CA ARG A 194 -2.50 12.25 -28.22
C ARG A 194 -3.88 11.79 -28.71
N GLY A 195 -4.72 11.35 -27.76
CA GLY A 195 -6.12 11.03 -28.03
C GLY A 195 -6.36 9.70 -28.76
N LEU A 196 -5.33 8.86 -28.92
CA LEU A 196 -5.43 7.59 -29.62
C LEU A 196 -6.02 6.45 -28.78
N GLY A 197 -6.02 6.58 -27.45
CA GLY A 197 -6.54 5.57 -26.51
C GLY A 197 -8.06 5.58 -26.31
N ASP A 198 -8.53 4.79 -25.35
CA ASP A 198 -9.95 4.73 -24.95
C ASP A 198 -10.38 6.08 -24.35
N PRO A 199 -11.42 6.75 -24.88
CA PRO A 199 -11.79 8.10 -24.50
C PRO A 199 -12.52 8.19 -23.15
N SER A 200 -12.67 7.08 -22.41
CA SER A 200 -13.31 7.09 -21.10
C SER A 200 -12.65 8.08 -20.14
N ALA A 201 -13.47 8.92 -19.52
CA ALA A 201 -13.04 9.79 -18.43
C ALA A 201 -13.16 9.11 -17.06
N THR A 202 -13.80 7.94 -16.95
CA THR A 202 -14.08 7.31 -15.64
C THR A 202 -12.82 7.08 -14.78
N PRO A 203 -11.66 6.65 -15.32
CA PRO A 203 -10.50 6.38 -14.48
C PRO A 203 -9.85 7.61 -13.85
N VAL A 204 -9.55 7.51 -12.57
CA VAL A 204 -8.67 8.41 -11.82
C VAL A 204 -7.55 7.56 -11.23
N PHE A 205 -6.30 7.93 -11.44
CA PHE A 205 -5.16 7.23 -10.86
C PHE A 205 -4.55 8.07 -9.76
N VAL A 206 -4.41 7.50 -8.57
CA VAL A 206 -3.73 8.13 -7.43
C VAL A 206 -2.44 7.37 -7.16
N PHE A 207 -1.31 8.05 -7.21
CA PHE A 207 0.00 7.46 -6.97
C PHE A 207 0.91 8.38 -6.18
N GLY A 208 2.00 7.80 -5.69
CA GLY A 208 3.00 8.50 -4.90
C GLY A 208 3.88 7.48 -4.17
N MET A 209 4.86 7.97 -3.42
CA MET A 209 5.64 7.12 -2.53
C MET A 209 4.73 6.43 -1.48
N PRO A 210 5.04 5.19 -1.06
CA PRO A 210 4.40 4.63 0.11
C PRO A 210 4.51 5.63 1.27
N ARG A 211 3.44 5.72 2.08
CA ARG A 211 3.39 6.62 3.25
C ARG A 211 3.33 8.14 2.93
N SER A 212 3.07 8.54 1.69
CA SER A 212 2.87 9.96 1.32
C SER A 212 1.44 10.49 1.53
N GLY A 213 0.47 9.63 1.86
CA GLY A 213 -0.94 10.03 2.05
C GLY A 213 -1.88 9.64 0.90
N THR A 214 -1.44 8.83 -0.06
CA THR A 214 -2.28 8.33 -1.17
C THR A 214 -3.57 7.66 -0.73
N THR A 215 -3.55 6.89 0.38
CA THR A 215 -4.76 6.24 0.93
C THR A 215 -5.75 7.26 1.48
N LEU A 216 -5.27 8.36 2.06
CA LEU A 216 -6.13 9.46 2.54
C LEU A 216 -6.81 10.15 1.36
N VAL A 217 -6.05 10.48 0.31
CA VAL A 217 -6.59 11.08 -0.92
C VAL A 217 -7.66 10.19 -1.55
N GLU A 218 -7.40 8.88 -1.66
CA GLU A 218 -8.39 7.93 -2.15
C GLU A 218 -9.64 7.87 -1.24
N GLN A 219 -9.46 7.82 0.09
CA GLN A 219 -10.59 7.80 1.03
C GLN A 219 -11.47 9.04 0.90
N ILE A 220 -10.88 10.22 0.76
CA ILE A 220 -11.60 11.48 0.56
C ILE A 220 -12.41 11.41 -0.73
N LEU A 221 -11.78 11.04 -1.85
CA LEU A 221 -12.45 10.96 -3.14
C LEU A 221 -13.57 9.91 -3.13
N ALA A 222 -13.30 8.72 -2.61
CA ALA A 222 -14.26 7.61 -2.51
C ALA A 222 -15.40 7.88 -1.52
N SER A 223 -15.35 8.96 -0.75
CA SER A 223 -16.47 9.40 0.08
C SER A 223 -17.56 10.11 -0.73
N HIS A 224 -17.21 10.63 -1.92
CA HIS A 224 -18.15 11.22 -2.87
C HIS A 224 -19.07 10.12 -3.45
N PRO A 225 -20.39 10.34 -3.54
CA PRO A 225 -21.34 9.30 -3.98
C PRO A 225 -21.07 8.77 -5.40
N ASP A 226 -20.57 9.61 -6.30
CA ASP A 226 -20.26 9.22 -7.69
C ASP A 226 -18.84 8.64 -7.89
N VAL A 227 -18.13 8.33 -6.81
CA VAL A 227 -16.75 7.83 -6.86
C VAL A 227 -16.64 6.47 -6.21
N PHE A 228 -16.08 5.52 -6.96
CA PHE A 228 -15.68 4.23 -6.42
C PHE A 228 -14.17 4.20 -6.14
N GLY A 229 -13.77 3.89 -4.90
CA GLY A 229 -12.37 3.65 -4.54
C GLY A 229 -12.00 2.18 -4.73
N ALA A 230 -11.19 1.87 -5.73
CA ALA A 230 -10.85 0.51 -6.13
C ALA A 230 -9.70 -0.14 -5.32
N GLY A 231 -9.09 0.61 -4.38
CA GLY A 231 -7.95 0.16 -3.61
C GLY A 231 -6.67 0.06 -4.43
N GLU A 232 -5.70 -0.72 -3.93
CA GLU A 232 -4.48 -1.03 -4.67
C GLU A 232 -4.77 -2.04 -5.78
N SER A 233 -4.45 -1.65 -7.01
CA SER A 233 -4.75 -2.43 -8.20
C SER A 233 -3.59 -2.38 -9.18
N ASP A 234 -2.96 -3.52 -9.41
CA ASP A 234 -1.95 -3.70 -10.46
C ASP A 234 -2.59 -3.96 -11.84
N ALA A 235 -3.92 -3.82 -11.96
CA ALA A 235 -4.68 -4.20 -13.15
C ALA A 235 -4.20 -3.52 -14.44
N PHE A 236 -3.78 -2.24 -14.37
CA PHE A 236 -3.22 -1.54 -15.52
C PHE A 236 -1.90 -2.17 -15.96
N ALA A 237 -0.98 -2.42 -15.02
CA ALA A 237 0.29 -3.08 -15.30
C ALA A 237 0.09 -4.48 -15.89
N GLN A 238 -0.87 -5.25 -15.37
CA GLN A 238 -1.23 -6.55 -15.92
C GLN A 238 -1.79 -6.45 -17.36
N CYS A 239 -2.65 -5.47 -17.64
CA CYS A 239 -3.14 -5.22 -19.01
C CYS A 239 -1.98 -4.82 -19.94
N LEU A 240 -1.07 -3.98 -19.46
CA LEU A 240 0.06 -3.46 -20.23
C LEU A 240 1.02 -4.58 -20.65
N VAL A 241 1.41 -5.45 -19.71
CA VAL A 241 2.27 -6.62 -19.99
C VAL A 241 1.61 -7.54 -21.03
N GLN A 242 0.31 -7.80 -20.90
CA GLN A 242 -0.43 -8.63 -21.86
C GLN A 242 -0.50 -8.01 -23.26
N ALA A 243 -0.61 -6.68 -23.35
CA ALA A 243 -0.80 -5.96 -24.62
C ALA A 243 0.51 -5.72 -25.38
N ILE A 244 1.61 -5.42 -24.68
CA ILE A 244 2.85 -4.90 -25.30
C ILE A 244 4.02 -5.87 -25.15
N ALA A 245 3.96 -6.83 -24.23
CA ALA A 245 5.10 -7.69 -23.92
C ALA A 245 4.70 -9.13 -23.52
N PRO A 246 3.89 -9.86 -24.30
CA PRO A 246 3.51 -11.23 -23.96
C PRO A 246 4.76 -12.12 -23.91
N GLY A 247 5.15 -12.54 -22.70
CA GLY A 247 6.23 -13.49 -22.47
C GLY A 247 7.61 -12.91 -22.13
N THR A 248 7.79 -11.59 -22.05
CA THR A 248 9.11 -10.97 -21.73
C THR A 248 9.35 -10.78 -20.23
N GLY A 249 8.33 -10.88 -19.39
CA GLY A 249 8.44 -10.74 -17.93
C GLY A 249 8.71 -9.31 -17.44
N GLY A 250 8.58 -8.27 -18.29
CA GLY A 250 8.85 -6.88 -17.92
C GLY A 250 8.27 -5.82 -18.87
N LEU A 251 8.47 -4.54 -18.53
CA LEU A 251 8.02 -3.40 -19.32
C LEU A 251 8.85 -3.27 -20.61
N ALA A 252 8.23 -3.49 -21.78
CA ALA A 252 8.89 -3.34 -23.07
C ALA A 252 8.70 -1.92 -23.64
N LEU A 253 9.65 -1.02 -23.36
CA LEU A 253 9.61 0.36 -23.86
C LEU A 253 9.78 0.45 -25.39
N ASP A 254 10.47 -0.51 -26.02
CA ASP A 254 10.69 -0.54 -27.47
C ASP A 254 9.37 -0.62 -28.27
N GLY A 255 8.33 -1.24 -27.69
CA GLY A 255 7.00 -1.35 -28.29
C GLY A 255 6.23 -0.02 -28.35
N LEU A 256 6.69 1.01 -27.63
CA LEU A 256 6.00 2.30 -27.51
C LEU A 256 5.94 3.05 -28.85
N ALA A 257 7.03 3.08 -29.62
CA ALA A 257 7.06 3.73 -30.92
C ALA A 257 6.06 3.07 -31.89
N ALA A 258 6.01 1.74 -31.87
CA ALA A 258 5.14 0.91 -32.71
C ALA A 258 3.68 0.85 -32.25
N ALA A 259 3.34 1.38 -31.07
CA ALA A 259 1.98 1.36 -30.54
C ALA A 259 1.02 2.11 -31.49
N THR A 260 -0.04 1.42 -31.92
CA THR A 260 -1.07 1.93 -32.83
C THR A 260 -2.28 2.45 -32.04
N PRO A 261 -3.18 3.24 -32.67
CA PRO A 261 -4.42 3.64 -32.02
C PRO A 261 -5.26 2.44 -31.53
N GLU A 262 -5.31 1.36 -32.32
CA GLU A 262 -6.05 0.15 -31.99
C GLU A 262 -5.46 -0.53 -30.75
N SER A 263 -4.13 -0.63 -30.64
CA SER A 263 -3.50 -1.28 -29.48
C SER A 263 -3.64 -0.45 -28.21
N LEU A 264 -3.53 0.88 -28.30
CA LEU A 264 -3.74 1.79 -27.16
C LEU A 264 -5.20 1.79 -26.69
N CYS A 265 -6.15 1.84 -27.62
CA CYS A 265 -7.58 1.76 -27.31
C CYS A 265 -7.96 0.41 -26.70
N ALA A 266 -7.43 -0.70 -27.22
CA ALA A 266 -7.65 -2.03 -26.66
C ALA A 266 -7.08 -2.16 -25.23
N LEU A 267 -5.90 -1.60 -24.96
CA LEU A 267 -5.31 -1.55 -23.62
C LEU A 267 -6.22 -0.78 -22.64
N GLY A 268 -6.68 0.42 -23.02
CA GLY A 268 -7.59 1.22 -22.21
C GLY A 268 -8.93 0.51 -21.94
N ALA A 269 -9.51 -0.12 -22.97
CA ALA A 269 -10.76 -0.86 -22.85
C ALA A 269 -10.63 -2.10 -21.94
N ALA A 270 -9.52 -2.85 -22.06
CA ALA A 270 -9.25 -4.01 -21.21
C ALA A 270 -9.12 -3.61 -19.73
N TYR A 271 -8.40 -2.53 -19.44
CA TYR A 271 -8.29 -1.98 -18.09
C TYR A 271 -9.67 -1.55 -17.56
N ARG A 272 -10.45 -0.81 -18.36
CA ARG A 272 -11.80 -0.35 -18.00
C ARG A 272 -12.71 -1.52 -17.66
N GLN A 273 -12.64 -2.61 -18.42
CA GLN A 273 -13.43 -3.81 -18.14
C GLN A 273 -13.06 -4.45 -16.80
N ARG A 274 -11.77 -4.50 -16.43
CA ARG A 274 -11.33 -4.99 -15.11
C ARG A 274 -11.84 -4.10 -13.98
N MET A 275 -11.75 -2.79 -14.15
CA MET A 275 -12.25 -1.84 -13.15
C MET A 275 -13.77 -1.89 -12.98
N ALA A 276 -14.52 -2.04 -14.07
CA ALA A 276 -15.96 -2.21 -14.03
C ALA A 276 -16.39 -3.48 -13.26
N ARG A 277 -15.58 -4.56 -13.32
CA ARG A 277 -15.82 -5.77 -12.51
C ARG A 277 -15.60 -5.53 -11.02
N LYS A 278 -14.58 -4.75 -10.64
CA LYS A 278 -14.35 -4.37 -9.23
C LYS A 278 -15.46 -3.46 -8.70
N ALA A 279 -15.94 -2.52 -9.53
CA ALA A 279 -16.99 -1.57 -9.18
C ALA A 279 -18.43 -2.12 -9.34
N GLN A 280 -18.60 -3.45 -9.41
CA GLN A 280 -19.92 -4.07 -9.53
C GLN A 280 -20.83 -3.64 -8.37
N GLY A 281 -22.10 -3.37 -8.69
CA GLY A 281 -23.10 -2.93 -7.70
C GLY A 281 -23.37 -1.43 -7.66
N GLY A 282 -22.73 -0.62 -8.52
CA GLY A 282 -23.04 0.81 -8.65
C GLY A 282 -22.70 1.38 -10.02
N THR A 283 -23.24 2.57 -10.31
CA THR A 283 -22.83 3.40 -11.45
C THR A 283 -22.08 4.59 -10.90
N TYR A 284 -20.81 4.73 -11.27
CA TYR A 284 -19.91 5.75 -10.75
C TYR A 284 -19.37 6.61 -11.88
N ALA A 285 -19.35 7.93 -11.68
CA ALA A 285 -18.75 8.86 -12.62
C ALA A 285 -17.22 8.68 -12.68
N ARG A 286 -16.60 8.36 -11.53
CA ARG A 286 -15.16 8.10 -11.42
C ARG A 286 -14.85 6.81 -10.68
N ILE A 287 -13.80 6.13 -11.12
CA ILE A 287 -13.20 4.98 -10.43
C ILE A 287 -11.75 5.35 -10.11
N VAL A 288 -11.43 5.42 -8.82
CA VAL A 288 -10.09 5.73 -8.32
C VAL A 288 -9.30 4.42 -8.19
N ASP A 289 -8.30 4.25 -9.04
CA ASP A 289 -7.24 3.25 -8.89
C ASP A 289 -6.07 3.89 -8.14
N LYS A 290 -5.88 3.48 -6.89
CA LYS A 290 -4.78 3.97 -6.07
C LYS A 290 -3.70 2.91 -6.01
N TYR A 291 -2.70 3.00 -6.87
CA TYR A 291 -1.56 2.09 -6.85
C TYR A 291 -0.25 2.86 -6.94
N LEU A 292 0.64 2.60 -5.97
CA LEU A 292 1.83 3.43 -5.74
C LEU A 292 2.71 3.49 -6.98
N TYR A 293 2.99 2.35 -7.62
CA TYR A 293 3.88 2.26 -8.78
C TYR A 293 3.29 2.78 -10.10
N ASN A 294 2.06 3.32 -10.12
CA ASN A 294 1.54 3.96 -11.33
C ASN A 294 2.33 5.21 -11.73
N PHE A 295 3.20 5.75 -10.87
CA PHE A 295 4.19 6.76 -11.27
C PHE A 295 5.12 6.25 -12.38
N ILE A 296 5.38 4.94 -12.49
CA ILE A 296 6.17 4.36 -13.60
C ILE A 296 5.34 4.32 -14.88
N ASN A 297 4.04 4.04 -14.75
CA ASN A 297 3.12 3.81 -15.86
C ASN A 297 2.43 5.07 -16.39
N ALA A 298 2.67 6.25 -15.80
CA ALA A 298 1.88 7.46 -16.08
C ALA A 298 1.83 7.83 -17.57
N GLY A 299 2.94 7.69 -18.30
CA GLY A 299 2.98 7.88 -19.75
C GLY A 299 2.08 6.91 -20.51
N PHE A 300 2.16 5.61 -20.22
CA PHE A 300 1.29 4.60 -20.83
C PHE A 300 -0.19 4.80 -20.46
N ILE A 301 -0.47 5.13 -19.20
CA ILE A 301 -1.82 5.44 -18.73
C ILE A 301 -2.40 6.58 -19.55
N HIS A 302 -1.64 7.66 -19.75
CA HIS A 302 -2.11 8.81 -20.53
C HIS A 302 -2.37 8.44 -22.00
N LEU A 303 -1.51 7.64 -22.63
CA LEU A 303 -1.72 7.22 -24.02
C LEU A 303 -2.92 6.29 -24.18
N ALA A 304 -3.10 5.34 -23.27
CA ALA A 304 -4.19 4.36 -23.32
C ALA A 304 -5.54 4.93 -22.87
N LEU A 305 -5.53 5.92 -21.98
CA LEU A 305 -6.70 6.55 -21.37
C LEU A 305 -6.53 8.09 -21.37
N PRO A 306 -6.60 8.76 -22.54
CA PRO A 306 -6.29 10.18 -22.68
C PRO A 306 -7.12 11.13 -21.82
N ASN A 307 -8.31 10.70 -21.37
CA ASN A 307 -9.22 11.49 -20.54
C ASN A 307 -9.20 11.09 -19.06
N ALA A 308 -8.34 10.14 -18.67
CA ALA A 308 -8.11 9.81 -17.27
C ALA A 308 -7.45 10.98 -16.52
N ARG A 309 -7.72 11.06 -15.22
CA ARG A 309 -7.09 12.05 -14.33
C ARG A 309 -6.02 11.38 -13.48
N LEU A 310 -4.87 12.04 -13.33
CA LEU A 310 -3.76 11.57 -12.53
C LEU A 310 -3.58 12.48 -11.33
N ILE A 311 -3.43 11.90 -10.15
CA ILE A 311 -3.14 12.61 -8.90
C ILE A 311 -1.86 12.03 -8.32
N HIS A 312 -0.80 12.86 -8.29
CA HIS A 312 0.43 12.57 -7.59
C HIS A 312 0.34 13.15 -6.17
N VAL A 313 0.53 12.29 -5.16
CA VAL A 313 0.55 12.69 -3.76
C VAL A 313 1.98 12.76 -3.26
N ARG A 314 2.39 13.95 -2.84
CA ARG A 314 3.71 14.26 -2.31
C ARG A 314 3.63 14.62 -0.84
N ARG A 315 4.65 14.24 -0.10
CA ARG A 315 4.89 14.60 1.30
C ARG A 315 6.37 14.93 1.45
N ASP A 316 6.77 15.60 2.52
CA ASP A 316 8.17 15.83 2.86
C ASP A 316 9.02 14.56 2.61
N PRO A 317 10.13 14.66 1.83
CA PRO A 317 10.94 13.50 1.46
C PRO A 317 11.50 12.73 2.66
N VAL A 318 11.98 13.45 3.68
CA VAL A 318 12.61 12.83 4.85
C VAL A 318 11.55 12.13 5.70
N ASP A 319 10.41 12.76 5.96
CA ASP A 319 9.32 12.16 6.72
C ASP A 319 8.67 10.98 5.99
N THR A 320 8.63 11.04 4.65
CA THR A 320 8.17 9.93 3.82
C THR A 320 9.11 8.75 3.95
N CYS A 321 10.41 8.95 3.72
CA CYS A 321 11.42 7.90 3.82
C CYS A 321 11.51 7.31 5.24
N LEU A 322 11.49 8.14 6.28
CA LEU A 322 11.44 7.67 7.67
C LEU A 322 10.18 6.84 7.95
N SER A 323 9.02 7.28 7.44
CA SER A 323 7.80 6.51 7.61
C SER A 323 7.83 5.20 6.82
N VAL A 324 8.53 5.14 5.68
CA VAL A 324 8.74 3.91 4.89
C VAL A 324 9.66 2.97 5.66
N PHE A 325 10.80 3.47 6.12
CA PHE A 325 11.81 2.70 6.88
C PHE A 325 11.27 2.13 8.20
N ALA A 326 10.28 2.79 8.80
CA ALA A 326 9.62 2.32 10.02
C ALA A 326 8.53 1.25 9.79
N ARG A 327 8.38 0.73 8.56
CA ARG A 327 7.36 -0.26 8.21
C ARG A 327 8.02 -1.46 7.54
N CYS A 328 7.50 -2.65 7.85
CA CYS A 328 7.87 -3.87 7.15
C CYS A 328 7.00 -4.00 5.89
N PHE A 329 7.63 -4.02 4.71
CA PHE A 329 6.96 -4.13 3.41
C PHE A 329 7.34 -5.40 2.65
N HIS A 330 6.37 -6.13 2.12
CA HIS A 330 6.69 -7.31 1.30
C HIS A 330 6.95 -6.94 -0.18
N ASP A 331 6.50 -5.77 -0.61
CA ASP A 331 6.40 -5.29 -1.99
C ASP A 331 7.17 -3.99 -2.27
N VAL A 332 7.93 -3.49 -1.28
CA VAL A 332 8.73 -2.25 -1.37
C VAL A 332 10.20 -2.58 -1.07
N PRO A 333 10.92 -3.25 -2.00
CA PRO A 333 12.22 -3.86 -1.71
C PRO A 333 13.34 -2.85 -1.41
N PHE A 334 13.21 -1.60 -1.88
CA PHE A 334 14.16 -0.51 -1.64
C PHE A 334 14.01 0.15 -0.25
N SER A 335 13.05 -0.29 0.57
CA SER A 335 12.76 0.33 1.87
C SER A 335 13.75 -0.03 2.99
N TYR A 336 14.57 -1.06 2.79
CA TYR A 336 15.35 -1.72 3.84
C TYR A 336 16.78 -1.19 4.04
N ASP A 337 17.18 -0.18 3.27
CA ASP A 337 18.43 0.55 3.46
C ASP A 337 18.18 2.05 3.28
N LEU A 338 18.64 2.87 4.22
CA LEU A 338 18.38 4.33 4.20
C LEU A 338 19.00 5.01 2.97
N GLY A 339 20.18 4.56 2.54
CA GLY A 339 20.87 5.10 1.38
C GLY A 339 20.19 4.72 0.07
N GLU A 340 19.84 3.44 -0.09
CA GLU A 340 19.05 2.95 -1.24
C GLU A 340 17.69 3.64 -1.31
N LEU A 341 17.01 3.78 -0.17
CA LEU A 341 15.72 4.48 -0.09
C LEU A 341 15.84 5.94 -0.51
N GLY A 342 16.89 6.64 -0.07
CA GLY A 342 17.15 8.03 -0.48
C GLY A 342 17.41 8.17 -1.98
N ARG A 343 18.26 7.30 -2.55
CA ARG A 343 18.57 7.31 -3.99
C ARG A 343 17.36 6.94 -4.84
N PHE A 344 16.59 5.95 -4.40
CA PHE A 344 15.32 5.60 -5.02
C PHE A 344 14.34 6.78 -5.00
N TYR A 345 14.16 7.44 -3.85
CA TYR A 345 13.28 8.60 -3.76
C TYR A 345 13.71 9.71 -4.72
N ARG A 346 15.01 10.00 -4.82
CA ARG A 346 15.52 11.00 -5.76
C ARG A 346 15.22 10.65 -7.22
N ALA A 347 15.39 9.40 -7.62
CA ALA A 347 15.06 8.95 -8.98
C ALA A 347 13.55 8.97 -9.25
N TYR A 348 12.74 8.56 -8.26
CA TYR A 348 11.29 8.75 -8.27
C TYR A 348 10.90 10.22 -8.48
N ASP A 349 11.53 11.12 -7.74
CA ASP A 349 11.25 12.56 -7.79
C ASP A 349 11.54 13.13 -9.18
N ALA A 350 12.67 12.74 -9.76
CA ALA A 350 13.05 13.12 -11.12
C ALA A 350 12.04 12.60 -12.17
N LEU A 351 11.59 11.36 -12.06
CA LEU A 351 10.58 10.80 -12.96
C LEU A 351 9.23 11.51 -12.84
N VAL A 352 8.81 11.85 -11.62
CA VAL A 352 7.56 12.60 -11.42
C VAL A 352 7.68 14.05 -11.92
N ALA A 353 8.84 14.69 -11.73
CA ALA A 353 9.11 16.00 -12.31
C ALA A 353 9.05 15.95 -13.86
N HIS A 354 9.57 14.88 -14.46
CA HIS A 354 9.44 14.61 -15.89
C HIS A 354 7.97 14.53 -16.33
N TRP A 355 7.11 13.86 -15.56
CA TRP A 355 5.67 13.81 -15.87
C TRP A 355 4.98 15.17 -15.79
N HIS A 356 5.32 15.99 -14.79
CA HIS A 356 4.82 17.36 -14.73
C HIS A 356 5.27 18.22 -15.91
N ALA A 357 6.46 17.95 -16.47
CA ALA A 357 6.99 18.69 -17.62
C ALA A 357 6.46 18.20 -18.97
N THR A 358 6.11 16.91 -19.10
CA THR A 358 5.81 16.29 -20.40
C THR A 358 4.33 15.96 -20.63
N LEU A 359 3.56 15.67 -19.57
CA LEU A 359 2.13 15.41 -19.72
C LEU A 359 1.36 16.71 -20.05
N PRO A 360 0.25 16.62 -20.81
CA PRO A 360 -0.55 17.79 -21.12
C PRO A 360 -1.06 18.52 -19.86
N PRO A 361 -1.16 19.86 -19.91
CA PRO A 361 -1.70 20.64 -18.80
C PRO A 361 -3.06 20.12 -18.33
N GLY A 362 -3.21 19.93 -17.01
CA GLY A 362 -4.43 19.41 -16.40
C GLY A 362 -4.59 17.88 -16.43
N ALA A 363 -3.64 17.13 -17.00
CA ALA A 363 -3.63 15.66 -16.89
C ALA A 363 -3.19 15.17 -15.51
N LEU A 364 -2.21 15.85 -14.89
CA LEU A 364 -1.61 15.51 -13.61
C LEU A 364 -1.77 16.63 -12.58
N LEU A 365 -2.32 16.29 -11.41
CA LEU A 365 -2.44 17.16 -10.25
C LEU A 365 -1.43 16.75 -9.15
N GLU A 366 -0.60 17.69 -8.68
CA GLU A 366 0.16 17.48 -7.44
C GLU A 366 -0.70 17.86 -6.22
N VAL A 367 -0.82 16.95 -5.28
CA VAL A 367 -1.41 17.14 -3.95
C VAL A 367 -0.30 16.98 -2.91
N ARG A 368 0.03 18.08 -2.22
CA ARG A 368 0.97 18.07 -1.10
C ARG A 368 0.23 17.73 0.19
N TYR A 369 0.69 16.71 0.89
CA TYR A 369 0.09 16.20 2.12
C TYR A 369 -0.04 17.29 3.17
N GLU A 370 1.01 18.09 3.35
CA GLU A 370 1.06 19.16 4.34
C GLU A 370 -0.02 20.21 4.05
N HIS A 371 -0.13 20.66 2.80
CA HIS A 371 -1.17 21.60 2.38
C HIS A 371 -2.58 21.01 2.51
N LEU A 372 -2.75 19.70 2.24
CA LEU A 372 -4.04 19.02 2.44
C LEU A 372 -4.43 18.99 3.92
N VAL A 373 -3.47 18.90 4.84
CA VAL A 373 -3.75 18.90 6.27
C VAL A 373 -3.99 20.32 6.80
N GLU A 374 -3.28 21.32 6.25
CA GLU A 374 -3.36 22.72 6.66
C GLU A 374 -4.59 23.44 6.14
N ASP A 375 -4.96 23.21 4.88
CA ASP A 375 -6.09 23.85 4.18
C ASP A 375 -6.97 22.79 3.49
N PHE A 376 -7.59 21.96 4.33
CA PHE A 376 -8.27 20.75 3.91
C PHE A 376 -9.39 21.00 2.89
N ASP A 377 -10.36 21.86 3.21
CA ASP A 377 -11.53 22.11 2.33
C ASP A 377 -11.12 22.62 0.96
N ALA A 378 -10.14 23.54 0.89
CA ALA A 378 -9.67 24.08 -0.38
C ALA A 378 -8.97 23.01 -1.23
N GLN A 379 -8.12 22.17 -0.60
CA GLN A 379 -7.45 21.09 -1.32
C GLN A 379 -8.44 20.00 -1.77
N VAL A 380 -9.46 19.67 -0.97
CA VAL A 380 -10.51 18.72 -1.38
C VAL A 380 -11.32 19.26 -2.56
N ARG A 381 -11.71 20.55 -2.55
CA ARG A 381 -12.37 21.19 -3.69
C ARG A 381 -11.50 21.15 -4.95
N ARG A 382 -10.20 21.40 -4.82
CA ARG A 382 -9.23 21.33 -5.93
C ARG A 382 -9.11 19.91 -6.50
N MET A 383 -9.09 18.88 -5.66
CA MET A 383 -9.07 17.48 -6.10
C MET A 383 -10.37 17.10 -6.82
N LEU A 384 -11.54 17.44 -6.25
CA LEU A 384 -12.84 17.17 -6.87
C LEU A 384 -12.98 17.88 -8.22
N ALA A 385 -12.60 19.16 -8.30
CA ALA A 385 -12.61 19.92 -9.55
C ALA A 385 -11.70 19.31 -10.63
N HIS A 386 -10.51 18.82 -10.26
CA HIS A 386 -9.64 18.09 -11.19
C HIS A 386 -10.30 16.80 -11.71
N CYS A 387 -11.05 16.12 -10.84
CA CYS A 387 -11.89 14.97 -11.20
C CYS A 387 -13.22 15.36 -11.86
N GLY A 388 -13.49 16.64 -12.12
CA GLY A 388 -14.77 17.10 -12.70
C GLY A 388 -15.99 16.75 -11.84
N LEU A 389 -15.84 16.84 -10.51
CA LEU A 389 -16.87 16.58 -9.52
C LEU A 389 -17.13 17.86 -8.71
N ASP A 390 -18.39 18.05 -8.31
CA ASP A 390 -18.77 19.10 -7.38
C ASP A 390 -18.42 18.73 -5.94
N TRP A 391 -18.48 19.72 -5.05
CA TRP A 391 -18.31 19.48 -3.61
C TRP A 391 -19.42 18.57 -3.07
N ASN A 392 -19.04 17.65 -2.19
CA ASN A 392 -19.97 16.87 -1.39
C ASN A 392 -19.49 16.80 0.06
N ASP A 393 -20.39 17.04 1.01
CA ASP A 393 -20.06 17.09 2.44
C ASP A 393 -19.49 15.77 2.97
N ARG A 394 -19.80 14.63 2.33
CA ARG A 394 -19.22 13.32 2.68
C ARG A 394 -17.70 13.30 2.53
N CYS A 395 -17.14 14.09 1.63
CA CYS A 395 -15.69 14.23 1.47
C CYS A 395 -15.06 14.94 2.68
N ALA A 396 -15.81 15.79 3.37
CA ALA A 396 -15.34 16.47 4.57
C ALA A 396 -15.28 15.54 5.79
N VAL A 397 -16.23 14.61 5.87
CA VAL A 397 -16.31 13.57 6.91
C VAL A 397 -15.82 12.21 6.40
N PHE A 398 -14.76 12.21 5.58
CA PHE A 398 -14.24 11.01 4.89
C PHE A 398 -14.00 9.79 5.79
N HIS A 399 -13.76 10.02 7.08
CA HIS A 399 -13.47 9.00 8.08
C HIS A 399 -14.70 8.16 8.46
N GLU A 400 -15.91 8.67 8.17
CA GLU A 400 -17.17 7.93 8.34
C GLU A 400 -17.45 6.97 7.18
N THR A 401 -16.77 7.14 6.04
CA THR A 401 -16.96 6.29 4.86
C THR A 401 -16.53 4.85 5.15
N ARG A 402 -17.52 3.97 5.18
CA ARG A 402 -17.33 2.53 5.36
C ARG A 402 -17.02 1.88 4.03
N ARG A 403 -15.73 1.66 3.78
CA ARG A 403 -15.23 0.80 2.71
C ARG A 403 -14.12 -0.12 3.22
N GLN A 404 -13.80 -1.13 2.42
CA GLN A 404 -12.61 -1.95 2.64
C GLN A 404 -11.37 -1.10 2.31
N VAL A 405 -10.39 -1.10 3.21
CA VAL A 405 -9.09 -0.44 3.01
C VAL A 405 -8.01 -1.42 3.45
N THR A 406 -7.30 -2.00 2.49
CA THR A 406 -6.34 -3.10 2.69
C THR A 406 -4.88 -2.61 2.67
N THR A 407 -4.64 -1.38 3.16
CA THR A 407 -3.32 -0.75 3.12
C THR A 407 -2.75 -0.61 4.53
N ALA A 408 -1.42 -0.46 4.66
CA ALA A 408 -0.78 -0.16 5.95
C ALA A 408 -1.25 1.18 6.57
N SER A 409 -2.00 2.01 5.84
CA SER A 409 -2.61 3.26 6.29
C SER A 409 -4.08 3.15 6.70
N ALA A 410 -4.69 1.96 6.67
CA ALA A 410 -6.14 1.79 6.85
C ALA A 410 -6.69 2.45 8.13
N ALA A 411 -6.05 2.27 9.28
CA ALA A 411 -6.51 2.88 10.54
C ALA A 411 -6.41 4.41 10.54
N GLN A 412 -5.50 4.99 9.75
CA GLN A 412 -5.29 6.44 9.70
C GLN A 412 -6.48 7.14 9.01
N VAL A 413 -7.05 6.51 8.00
CA VAL A 413 -8.15 7.07 7.22
C VAL A 413 -9.53 6.83 7.85
N ARG A 414 -9.60 6.04 8.92
CA ARG A 414 -10.80 5.80 9.75
C ARG A 414 -10.92 6.79 10.92
N ARG A 415 -10.06 7.80 10.97
CA ARG A 415 -10.05 8.85 11.99
C ARG A 415 -10.23 10.22 11.33
N PRO A 416 -10.80 11.21 12.04
CA PRO A 416 -10.78 12.60 11.59
C PRO A 416 -9.35 13.02 11.25
N LEU A 417 -9.23 14.00 10.34
CA LEU A 417 -7.94 14.57 9.97
C LEU A 417 -7.19 15.05 11.22
N TYR A 418 -5.94 14.63 11.36
CA TYR A 418 -5.10 14.95 12.51
C TYR A 418 -3.75 15.52 12.05
N ARG A 419 -3.14 16.35 12.91
CA ARG A 419 -1.91 17.09 12.59
C ARG A 419 -0.62 16.44 13.07
N ASP A 420 -0.71 15.38 13.88
CA ASP A 420 0.44 14.70 14.51
C ASP A 420 1.48 14.19 13.48
N ALA A 421 1.06 13.95 12.24
CA ALA A 421 1.92 13.50 11.15
C ALA A 421 2.70 14.64 10.46
N LEU A 422 2.44 15.91 10.76
CA LEU A 422 3.14 17.05 10.17
C LEU A 422 4.54 17.29 10.76
N ARG A 423 4.78 16.81 11.99
CA ARG A 423 6.08 16.96 12.67
C ARG A 423 6.42 15.68 13.43
N PRO A 424 6.73 14.58 12.72
CA PRO A 424 7.16 13.37 13.39
C PRO A 424 8.50 13.62 14.09
N TRP A 425 8.76 12.86 15.16
CA TRP A 425 10.10 12.76 15.72
C TRP A 425 11.06 12.26 14.62
N ARG A 426 12.22 12.91 14.50
CA ARG A 426 13.29 12.51 13.59
C ARG A 426 14.54 12.11 14.39
N PRO A 427 15.31 11.10 13.94
CA PRO A 427 16.63 10.80 14.49
C PRO A 427 17.61 11.98 14.32
N ASP A 428 18.77 11.91 14.95
CA ASP A 428 19.86 12.85 14.71
C ASP A 428 20.44 12.72 13.28
N ALA A 429 21.14 13.78 12.85
CA ALA A 429 21.68 13.90 11.50
C ALA A 429 22.63 12.75 11.13
N ASP A 430 23.41 12.25 12.10
CA ASP A 430 24.40 11.20 11.87
C ASP A 430 23.72 9.86 11.57
N MET A 431 22.69 9.49 12.34
CA MET A 431 21.89 8.30 12.06
C MET A 431 21.14 8.38 10.73
N LEU A 432 20.77 9.59 10.29
CA LEU A 432 20.10 9.81 9.00
C LEU A 432 21.05 10.03 7.82
N ARG A 433 22.35 10.14 8.07
CA ARG A 433 23.30 10.57 7.04
C ARG A 433 23.19 9.79 5.73
N PRO A 434 23.07 8.44 5.73
CA PRO A 434 22.89 7.68 4.48
C PRO A 434 21.66 8.11 3.68
N LEU A 435 20.53 8.40 4.35
CA LEU A 435 19.31 8.89 3.71
C LEU A 435 19.51 10.28 3.11
N LEU A 436 20.10 11.20 3.88
CA LEU A 436 20.32 12.59 3.45
C LEU A 436 21.25 12.65 2.23
N ASP A 437 22.34 11.89 2.25
CA ASP A 437 23.26 11.77 1.12
C ASP A 437 22.56 11.12 -0.11
N GLY A 438 21.71 10.11 0.14
CA GLY A 438 20.88 9.46 -0.88
C GLY A 438 19.84 10.38 -1.51
N LEU A 439 19.19 11.25 -0.75
CA LEU A 439 18.25 12.26 -1.24
C LEU A 439 18.95 13.40 -1.98
N GLY A 440 20.18 13.73 -1.59
CA GLY A 440 20.94 14.85 -2.13
C GLY A 440 20.45 16.21 -1.61
N PRO A 441 21.19 17.29 -1.93
CA PRO A 441 21.05 18.58 -1.24
C PRO A 441 19.71 19.28 -1.48
N VAL A 442 19.07 19.06 -2.62
CA VAL A 442 17.80 19.73 -2.97
C VAL A 442 16.64 19.15 -2.15
N LEU A 443 16.52 17.81 -2.10
CA LEU A 443 15.42 17.14 -1.40
C LEU A 443 15.64 17.06 0.11
N ALA A 444 16.88 17.21 0.58
CA ALA A 444 17.23 17.28 1.98
C ALA A 444 17.24 18.72 2.55
N ALA A 445 17.02 19.76 1.72
CA ALA A 445 17.18 21.16 2.13
C ALA A 445 16.28 21.55 3.32
N ASP A 446 15.04 21.07 3.34
CA ASP A 446 14.05 21.37 4.37
C ASP A 446 14.09 20.35 5.54
N ALA A 447 15.11 19.47 5.58
CA ALA A 447 15.22 18.43 6.60
C ALA A 447 15.48 19.00 8.02
N GLY A 448 15.87 20.27 8.14
CA GLY A 448 16.09 20.94 9.41
C GLY A 448 17.36 20.48 10.14
N TYR A 449 18.35 19.98 9.41
CA TYR A 449 19.68 19.56 9.92
C TYR A 449 20.78 20.52 9.51
#